data_AF-A0A959X6Z2-F1
#
_entry.id   AF-A0A959X6Z2-F1
#
_cell.length_a   1.000
_cell.length_b   1.000
_cell.length_c   1.000
_cell.angle_alpha   90.00
_cell.angle_beta   90.00
_cell.angle_gamma   90.00
#
_symmetry.space_group_name_H-M   'P 1'
#
loop_
_entity.id
_entity.type
_entity.pdbx_description
1 polymer ?
#
loop_
_entity_poly.entity_id
_entity_poly.type
_entity_poly.pdbx_seq_one_letter_code
_entity_poly.pdbx_strand_id
1 'polypeptide(L)'
;MPGPHLKTLTAPDGTVFRDLDHDGVMAPFEDPRLSAEERAEDLLARLSPAEKAGLMFHNVIEMGEGGALLAGDGAISRASTAELVAARFQNHFNVHAMQDVRASCRWYNAIQEVAATTTHSIPVTISSDPRHSVTENVGAGFMAGDMSSWPEPLGLAALHDAERIREFADIVRQEYVAVGIRSALHPQIDLGTEPRWGRQYHTFGNDAEAVADAAQAYVEGLQGAPELGAESVAAMAKHFPGGGPQLDGEDPHFPYGREQVYPGGRFDEHLSPFERAIASGVSALMPYYGLPVDLVVDGEPVEPIGFGFNHQILTGLLRERLGYDGVICTDWCLITGDLVWGKWLPARAHGAEDLTEYERVVKVLNAGADQFGGE
;
A
#
# COMPACT_ATOMS: atom_id res chain seq x y z
N MET A 1 -15.86 -21.44 17.71
CA MET A 1 -15.02 -22.64 17.60
C MET A 1 -13.73 -22.17 16.95
N PRO A 2 -12.53 -22.40 17.52
CA PRO A 2 -11.31 -22.17 16.75
C PRO A 2 -11.41 -22.99 15.47
N GLY A 3 -11.08 -22.39 14.33
CA GLY A 3 -11.05 -23.09 13.04
C GLY A 3 -10.06 -24.25 13.07
N PRO A 4 -10.08 -25.15 12.06
CA PRO A 4 -9.01 -26.13 11.93
C PRO A 4 -7.69 -25.37 11.76
N HIS A 5 -6.80 -25.45 12.76
CA HIS A 5 -5.45 -24.94 12.62
C HIS A 5 -4.78 -25.60 11.41
N LEU A 6 -4.08 -24.81 10.59
CA LEU A 6 -3.26 -25.32 9.50
C LEU A 6 -2.34 -26.43 10.01
N LYS A 7 -2.34 -27.56 9.33
CA LYS A 7 -1.52 -28.69 9.71
C LYS A 7 -0.08 -28.43 9.27
N THR A 8 0.86 -28.70 10.17
CA THR A 8 2.27 -28.83 9.82
C THR A 8 2.58 -30.30 9.62
N LEU A 9 3.07 -30.65 8.44
CA LEU A 9 3.35 -32.02 8.01
C LEU A 9 4.84 -32.20 7.71
N THR A 10 5.26 -33.46 7.50
CA THR A 10 6.63 -33.81 7.11
C THR A 10 6.57 -34.65 5.84
N ALA A 11 7.21 -34.15 4.78
CA ALA A 11 7.32 -34.86 3.51
C ALA A 11 8.22 -36.10 3.63
N PRO A 12 8.17 -37.07 2.69
CA PRO A 12 9.00 -38.28 2.73
C PRO A 12 10.51 -38.04 2.78
N ASP A 13 10.97 -36.88 2.31
CA ASP A 13 12.38 -36.47 2.34
C ASP A 13 12.79 -35.77 3.67
N GLY A 14 11.86 -35.63 4.61
CA GLY A 14 12.06 -35.00 5.91
C GLY A 14 11.76 -33.49 5.96
N THR A 15 11.35 -32.87 4.84
CA THR A 15 11.02 -31.44 4.79
C THR A 15 9.74 -31.16 5.58
N VAL A 16 9.76 -30.15 6.45
CA VAL A 16 8.60 -29.71 7.23
C VAL A 16 7.89 -28.58 6.47
N PHE A 17 6.59 -28.71 6.23
CA PHE A 17 5.80 -27.74 5.49
C PHE A 17 4.42 -27.52 6.13
N ARG A 18 3.77 -26.41 5.76
CA ARG A 18 2.38 -26.13 6.10
C ARG A 18 1.50 -26.60 4.94
N ASP A 19 0.52 -27.44 5.26
CA ASP A 19 -0.50 -27.96 4.34
C ASP A 19 -1.55 -26.87 4.11
N LEU A 20 -1.25 -25.97 3.18
CA LEU A 20 -2.01 -24.76 2.85
C LEU A 20 -3.21 -25.05 1.94
N ASP A 21 -3.11 -26.05 1.07
CA ASP A 21 -4.24 -26.51 0.22
C ASP A 21 -5.04 -27.69 0.81
N HIS A 22 -4.63 -28.18 1.98
CA HIS A 22 -5.31 -29.20 2.79
C HIS A 22 -5.36 -30.60 2.15
N ASP A 23 -4.45 -30.91 1.21
CA ASP A 23 -4.39 -32.20 0.52
C ASP A 23 -3.43 -33.21 1.17
N GLY A 24 -2.58 -32.76 2.09
CA GLY A 24 -1.63 -33.57 2.85
C GLY A 24 -0.32 -33.89 2.11
N VAL A 25 -0.07 -33.29 0.95
CA VAL A 25 1.10 -33.50 0.11
C VAL A 25 1.78 -32.17 -0.18
N MET A 26 3.08 -32.07 0.09
CA MET A 26 3.82 -30.83 -0.14
C MET A 26 3.81 -30.45 -1.63
N ALA A 27 3.04 -29.43 -1.96
CA ALA A 27 3.07 -28.79 -3.27
C ALA A 27 4.28 -27.81 -3.39
N PRO A 28 4.72 -27.45 -4.60
CA PRO A 28 5.83 -26.51 -4.76
C PRO A 28 5.60 -25.18 -4.04
N PHE A 29 4.40 -24.59 -4.08
CA PHE A 29 4.12 -23.35 -3.35
C PHE A 29 4.22 -23.47 -1.81
N GLU A 30 4.16 -24.69 -1.28
CA GLU A 30 4.31 -25.00 0.15
C GLU A 30 5.75 -25.36 0.54
N ASP A 31 6.60 -25.69 -0.43
CA ASP A 31 7.98 -26.10 -0.19
C ASP A 31 8.82 -24.90 0.26
N PRO A 32 9.27 -24.86 1.53
CA PRO A 32 10.00 -23.72 2.07
C PRO A 32 11.42 -23.59 1.50
N ARG A 33 11.87 -24.52 0.67
CA ARG A 33 13.21 -24.51 0.04
C ARG A 33 13.21 -23.79 -1.30
N LEU A 34 12.04 -23.61 -1.92
CA LEU A 34 11.90 -22.87 -3.17
C LEU A 34 11.87 -21.36 -2.91
N SER A 35 12.27 -20.59 -3.91
CA SER A 35 12.21 -19.13 -3.87
C SER A 35 10.77 -18.62 -3.78
N ALA A 36 10.59 -17.37 -3.36
CA ALA A 36 9.27 -16.75 -3.33
C ALA A 36 8.62 -16.69 -4.73
N GLU A 37 9.42 -16.48 -5.77
CA GLU A 37 8.99 -16.43 -7.16
C GLU A 37 8.48 -17.81 -7.63
N GLU A 38 9.27 -18.88 -7.47
CA GLU A 38 8.86 -20.25 -7.83
C GLU A 38 7.57 -20.66 -7.11
N ARG A 39 7.43 -20.29 -5.84
CA ARG A 39 6.24 -20.58 -5.04
C ARG A 39 5.03 -19.77 -5.50
N ALA A 40 5.22 -18.51 -5.84
CA ALA A 40 4.15 -17.65 -6.36
C ALA A 40 3.66 -18.11 -7.73
N GLU A 41 4.57 -18.52 -8.63
CA GLU A 41 4.21 -19.07 -9.95
C GLU A 41 3.36 -20.34 -9.83
N ASP A 42 3.78 -21.30 -9.00
CA ASP A 42 3.02 -22.54 -8.77
C ASP A 42 1.65 -22.25 -8.13
N LEU A 43 1.60 -21.36 -7.12
CA LEU A 43 0.33 -20.97 -6.51
C LEU A 43 -0.60 -20.32 -7.53
N LEU A 44 -0.11 -19.36 -8.33
CA LEU A 44 -0.91 -18.63 -9.32
C LEU A 44 -1.54 -19.56 -10.35
N ALA A 45 -0.87 -20.66 -10.71
CA ALA A 45 -1.41 -21.68 -11.61
C ALA A 45 -2.59 -22.46 -11.00
N ARG A 46 -2.67 -22.53 -9.66
CA ARG A 46 -3.70 -23.25 -8.90
C ARG A 46 -4.91 -22.39 -8.55
N LEU A 47 -4.73 -21.07 -8.45
CA LEU A 47 -5.81 -20.15 -8.06
C LEU A 47 -6.95 -20.11 -9.08
N SER A 48 -8.17 -20.11 -8.55
CA SER A 48 -9.37 -19.79 -9.32
C SER A 48 -9.38 -18.31 -9.75
N PRO A 49 -10.16 -17.93 -10.78
CA PRO A 49 -10.32 -16.52 -11.13
C PRO A 49 -10.84 -15.65 -9.98
N ALA A 50 -11.67 -16.20 -9.10
CA ALA A 50 -12.19 -15.49 -7.93
C ALA A 50 -11.09 -15.21 -6.89
N GLU A 51 -10.22 -16.19 -6.63
CA GLU A 51 -9.06 -15.98 -5.76
C GLU A 51 -8.10 -14.95 -6.35
N LYS A 52 -7.79 -15.05 -7.65
CA LYS A 52 -6.96 -14.06 -8.35
C LYS A 52 -7.53 -12.66 -8.23
N ALA A 53 -8.83 -12.49 -8.44
CA ALA A 53 -9.50 -11.20 -8.27
C ALA A 53 -9.43 -10.71 -6.82
N GLY A 54 -9.62 -11.59 -5.82
CA GLY A 54 -9.52 -11.23 -4.40
C GLY A 54 -8.17 -10.63 -4.00
N LEU A 55 -7.07 -11.15 -4.56
CA LEU A 55 -5.71 -10.64 -4.33
C LEU A 55 -5.46 -9.21 -4.84
N MET A 56 -6.34 -8.72 -5.71
CA MET A 56 -6.23 -7.40 -6.33
C MET A 56 -6.91 -6.30 -5.51
N PHE A 57 -7.61 -6.62 -4.41
CA PHE A 57 -8.27 -5.60 -3.59
C PHE A 57 -7.49 -5.31 -2.32
N HIS A 58 -7.30 -4.03 -2.03
CA HIS A 58 -6.72 -3.53 -0.80
C HIS A 58 -7.75 -2.68 -0.05
N ASN A 59 -8.58 -3.33 0.76
CA ASN A 59 -9.73 -2.70 1.40
C ASN A 59 -9.48 -2.18 2.81
N VAL A 60 -10.37 -1.33 3.32
CA VAL A 60 -10.41 -1.05 4.76
C VAL A 60 -10.96 -2.27 5.49
N ILE A 61 -10.29 -2.67 6.57
CA ILE A 61 -10.82 -3.64 7.52
C ILE A 61 -10.84 -3.06 8.93
N GLU A 62 -11.81 -3.49 9.71
CA GLU A 62 -12.04 -3.01 11.06
C GLU A 62 -12.02 -4.15 12.08
N MET A 63 -11.63 -3.78 13.29
CA MET A 63 -11.58 -4.65 14.45
C MET A 63 -12.80 -4.39 15.35
N GLY A 64 -13.49 -5.46 15.73
CA GLY A 64 -14.55 -5.43 16.74
C GLY A 64 -14.00 -5.25 18.16
N GLU A 65 -14.89 -4.98 19.11
CA GLU A 65 -14.53 -4.74 20.52
C GLU A 65 -13.65 -5.86 21.09
N GLY A 66 -12.57 -5.49 21.79
CA GLY A 66 -11.69 -6.41 22.48
C GLY A 66 -10.85 -7.31 21.57
N GLY A 67 -10.73 -6.98 20.28
CA GLY A 67 -10.02 -7.80 19.30
C GLY A 67 -10.88 -8.85 18.61
N ALA A 68 -12.20 -8.71 18.65
CA ALA A 68 -13.11 -9.58 17.91
C ALA A 68 -13.08 -9.29 16.41
N LEU A 69 -13.44 -10.28 15.59
CA LEU A 69 -13.74 -10.06 14.17
C LEU A 69 -15.09 -9.36 14.03
N LEU A 70 -15.24 -8.52 13.01
CA LEU A 70 -16.55 -7.95 12.68
C LEU A 70 -17.46 -9.01 12.06
N ALA A 71 -18.68 -9.11 12.59
CA ALA A 71 -19.71 -10.05 12.13
C ALA A 71 -20.64 -9.45 11.06
N GLY A 72 -20.42 -8.21 10.64
CA GLY A 72 -21.20 -7.48 9.65
C GLY A 72 -20.53 -6.14 9.36
N ASP A 73 -21.32 -5.14 8.97
CA ASP A 73 -20.82 -3.80 8.67
C ASP A 73 -20.15 -3.14 9.89
N GLY A 74 -19.02 -2.48 9.63
CA GLY A 74 -18.33 -1.59 10.54
C GLY A 74 -18.72 -0.12 10.30
N ALA A 75 -17.88 0.80 10.77
CA ALA A 75 -18.07 2.22 10.48
C ALA A 75 -17.71 2.60 9.04
N ILE A 76 -16.79 1.85 8.43
CA ILE A 76 -16.26 2.05 7.08
C ILE A 76 -16.42 0.76 6.25
N SER A 77 -15.97 -0.37 6.79
CA SER A 77 -16.09 -1.69 6.17
C SER A 77 -17.57 -2.05 5.99
N ARG A 78 -17.97 -2.37 4.76
CA ARG A 78 -19.37 -2.72 4.43
C ARG A 78 -19.63 -4.22 4.35
N ALA A 79 -18.79 -5.01 5.03
CA ALA A 79 -18.91 -6.45 5.09
C ALA A 79 -18.23 -7.01 6.34
N SER A 80 -18.63 -8.22 6.72
CA SER A 80 -17.99 -8.97 7.80
C SER A 80 -16.56 -9.41 7.42
N THR A 81 -15.70 -9.64 8.41
CA THR A 81 -14.35 -10.16 8.16
C THR A 81 -14.38 -11.51 7.43
N ALA A 82 -15.31 -12.39 7.80
CA ALA A 82 -15.44 -13.70 7.16
C ALA A 82 -15.86 -13.58 5.69
N GLU A 83 -16.70 -12.61 5.36
CA GLU A 83 -17.10 -12.37 3.97
C GLU A 83 -15.93 -11.84 3.14
N LEU A 84 -15.24 -10.80 3.62
CA LEU A 84 -14.10 -10.22 2.90
C LEU A 84 -12.98 -11.25 2.66
N VAL A 85 -12.60 -11.99 3.70
CA VAL A 85 -11.46 -12.92 3.64
C VAL A 85 -11.87 -14.25 3.00
N ALA A 86 -12.90 -14.92 3.50
CA ALA A 86 -13.18 -16.30 3.11
C ALA A 86 -14.14 -16.42 1.91
N ALA A 87 -15.04 -15.45 1.70
CA ALA A 87 -15.99 -15.50 0.58
C ALA A 87 -15.51 -14.70 -0.63
N ARG A 88 -14.80 -13.58 -0.42
CA ARG A 88 -14.27 -12.71 -1.48
C ARG A 88 -12.76 -12.88 -1.72
N PHE A 89 -12.09 -13.74 -0.96
CA PHE A 89 -10.67 -14.07 -1.11
C PHE A 89 -9.74 -12.84 -1.02
N GLN A 90 -10.16 -11.77 -0.35
CA GLN A 90 -9.33 -10.60 -0.15
C GLN A 90 -8.31 -10.88 0.96
N ASN A 91 -7.06 -10.50 0.72
CA ASN A 91 -5.97 -10.74 1.66
C ASN A 91 -5.09 -9.52 1.92
N HIS A 92 -5.38 -8.36 1.34
CA HIS A 92 -4.69 -7.10 1.66
C HIS A 92 -5.69 -6.12 2.27
N PHE A 93 -5.38 -5.61 3.47
CA PHE A 93 -6.29 -4.66 4.12
C PHE A 93 -5.56 -3.56 4.87
N ASN A 94 -6.07 -2.34 4.77
CA ASN A 94 -5.67 -1.21 5.61
C ASN A 94 -6.47 -1.18 6.90
N VAL A 95 -5.79 -0.99 8.03
CA VAL A 95 -6.44 -0.80 9.32
C VAL A 95 -6.41 0.67 9.72
N HIS A 96 -7.59 1.31 9.81
CA HIS A 96 -7.66 2.74 10.14
C HIS A 96 -7.57 3.01 11.65
N ALA A 97 -7.99 2.05 12.47
CA ALA A 97 -7.99 2.19 13.92
C ALA A 97 -7.51 0.90 14.59
N MET A 98 -6.61 1.06 15.55
CA MET A 98 -6.19 -0.02 16.44
C MET A 98 -6.70 0.25 17.85
N GLN A 99 -6.96 -0.83 18.59
CA GLN A 99 -7.25 -0.81 20.02
C GLN A 99 -5.92 -1.03 20.77
N ASP A 100 -5.98 -1.45 22.03
CA ASP A 100 -4.78 -1.81 22.77
C ASP A 100 -4.00 -2.95 22.10
N VAL A 101 -2.70 -3.01 22.36
CA VAL A 101 -1.78 -4.02 21.81
C VAL A 101 -2.32 -5.44 21.88
N ARG A 102 -2.93 -5.86 23.01
CA ARG A 102 -3.40 -7.24 23.16
C ARG A 102 -4.65 -7.51 22.34
N ALA A 103 -5.57 -6.55 22.26
CA ALA A 103 -6.75 -6.63 21.40
C ALA A 103 -6.33 -6.74 19.92
N SER A 104 -5.40 -5.91 19.48
CA SER A 104 -4.86 -5.95 18.12
C SER A 104 -4.22 -7.29 17.77
N CYS A 105 -3.38 -7.86 18.64
CA CYS A 105 -2.79 -9.17 18.39
C CYS A 105 -3.84 -10.30 18.37
N ARG A 106 -4.87 -10.24 19.22
CA ARG A 106 -5.98 -11.22 19.19
C ARG A 106 -6.73 -11.15 17.87
N TRP A 107 -7.05 -9.94 17.42
CA TRP A 107 -7.73 -9.72 16.14
C TRP A 107 -6.88 -10.19 14.97
N TYR A 108 -5.60 -9.83 14.93
CA TYR A 108 -4.67 -10.28 13.90
C TYR A 108 -4.60 -11.81 13.82
N ASN A 109 -4.49 -12.50 14.96
CA ASN A 109 -4.48 -13.97 14.95
C ASN A 109 -5.82 -14.53 14.47
N ALA A 110 -6.94 -13.94 14.90
CA ALA A 110 -8.27 -14.39 14.49
C ALA A 110 -8.51 -14.23 12.98
N ILE A 111 -8.01 -13.16 12.35
CA ILE A 111 -8.16 -12.98 10.90
C ILE A 111 -7.28 -13.96 10.11
N GLN A 112 -6.08 -14.29 10.60
CA GLN A 112 -5.25 -15.34 9.98
C GLN A 112 -5.92 -16.72 10.08
N GLU A 113 -6.61 -17.01 11.19
CA GLU A 113 -7.40 -18.23 11.34
C GLU A 113 -8.58 -18.29 10.37
N VAL A 114 -9.15 -17.15 9.94
CA VAL A 114 -10.16 -17.14 8.86
C VAL A 114 -9.50 -17.44 7.51
N ALA A 115 -8.38 -16.79 7.21
CA ALA A 115 -7.62 -16.99 5.98
C ALA A 115 -7.21 -18.47 5.80
N ALA A 116 -6.79 -19.11 6.89
CA ALA A 116 -6.46 -20.53 6.97
C ALA A 116 -7.61 -21.50 6.63
N THR A 117 -8.86 -21.03 6.58
CA THR A 117 -10.01 -21.87 6.17
C THR A 117 -10.29 -21.83 4.68
N THR A 118 -9.61 -20.95 3.93
CA THR A 118 -9.76 -20.83 2.48
C THR A 118 -9.03 -21.96 1.74
N THR A 119 -9.36 -22.14 0.46
CA THR A 119 -8.86 -23.25 -0.37
C THR A 119 -7.34 -23.34 -0.40
N HIS A 120 -6.62 -22.22 -0.53
CA HIS A 120 -5.16 -22.19 -0.57
C HIS A 120 -4.52 -21.49 0.64
N SER A 121 -5.33 -21.15 1.64
CA SER A 121 -4.88 -20.57 2.92
C SER A 121 -3.92 -19.38 2.79
N ILE A 122 -4.13 -18.53 1.78
CA ILE A 122 -3.26 -17.37 1.51
C ILE A 122 -3.37 -16.41 2.70
N PRO A 123 -2.25 -16.07 3.38
CA PRO A 123 -2.29 -15.26 4.59
C PRO A 123 -2.73 -13.83 4.29
N VAL A 124 -3.34 -13.20 5.30
CA VAL A 124 -3.76 -11.81 5.22
C VAL A 124 -2.58 -10.88 5.54
N THR A 125 -2.39 -9.85 4.73
CA THR A 125 -1.47 -8.73 4.96
C THR A 125 -2.26 -7.55 5.51
N ILE A 126 -1.98 -7.18 6.76
CA ILE A 126 -2.49 -5.94 7.34
C ILE A 126 -1.50 -4.81 7.05
N SER A 127 -2.03 -3.70 6.56
CA SER A 127 -1.31 -2.50 6.25
C SER A 127 -1.78 -1.31 7.08
N SER A 128 -1.00 -0.25 7.07
CA SER A 128 -1.35 1.01 7.72
C SER A 128 -0.78 2.22 7.00
N ASP A 129 -1.55 3.31 6.93
CA ASP A 129 -1.01 4.68 6.76
C ASP A 129 -0.06 5.06 7.92
N PRO A 130 0.75 6.13 7.78
CA PRO A 130 1.65 6.56 8.86
C PRO A 130 0.92 6.71 10.20
N ARG A 131 1.45 6.10 11.27
CA ARG A 131 0.91 6.23 12.64
C ARG A 131 1.97 6.44 13.71
N HIS A 132 3.12 6.99 13.35
CA HIS A 132 4.21 7.24 14.30
C HIS A 132 4.52 8.72 14.47
N SER A 133 3.60 9.60 14.03
CA SER A 133 3.75 11.04 14.16
C SER A 133 2.71 11.65 15.11
N VAL A 134 3.03 12.82 15.64
CA VAL A 134 2.05 13.70 16.29
C VAL A 134 1.23 14.37 15.18
N THR A 135 0.20 13.67 14.70
CA THR A 135 -0.69 14.18 13.65
C THR A 135 -2.02 14.69 14.22
N GLU A 136 -2.59 15.72 13.61
CA GLU A 136 -4.00 16.13 13.83
C GLU A 136 -4.85 15.96 12.56
N ASN A 137 -4.24 15.53 11.44
CA ASN A 137 -4.91 15.42 10.15
C ASN A 137 -5.39 13.99 9.86
N VAL A 138 -6.59 13.69 10.37
CA VAL A 138 -7.28 12.43 10.11
C VAL A 138 -7.58 12.31 8.61
N GLY A 139 -6.91 11.38 7.92
CA GLY A 139 -7.06 11.13 6.48
C GLY A 139 -5.76 11.18 5.69
N ALA A 140 -4.71 11.81 6.24
CA ALA A 140 -3.36 11.76 5.66
C ALA A 140 -2.38 10.93 6.53
N GLY A 141 -2.82 10.54 7.74
CA GLY A 141 -2.14 9.65 8.69
C GLY A 141 -3.10 9.29 9.84
N PHE A 142 -2.66 8.43 10.76
CA PHE A 142 -3.39 8.01 11.94
C PHE A 142 -2.66 8.41 13.23
N MET A 143 -3.44 8.57 14.32
CA MET A 143 -2.87 8.81 15.66
C MET A 143 -2.01 7.63 16.09
N ALA A 144 -0.91 7.91 16.80
CA ALA A 144 -0.01 6.86 17.27
C ALA A 144 -0.64 5.89 18.27
N GLY A 145 -1.54 6.39 19.14
CA GLY A 145 -2.15 5.55 20.18
C GLY A 145 -1.07 4.97 21.10
N ASP A 146 -0.96 3.64 21.12
CA ASP A 146 0.05 2.92 21.91
C ASP A 146 1.44 2.85 21.23
N MET A 147 1.56 3.30 19.98
CA MET A 147 2.83 3.37 19.25
C MET A 147 3.67 4.58 19.67
N SER A 148 4.98 4.52 19.42
CA SER A 148 5.85 5.66 19.66
C SER A 148 5.47 6.86 18.78
N SER A 149 5.55 8.06 19.36
CA SER A 149 5.21 9.33 18.69
C SER A 149 6.48 10.14 18.39
N TRP A 150 6.61 10.54 17.14
CA TRP A 150 7.78 11.24 16.60
C TRP A 150 7.37 12.53 15.88
N PRO A 151 8.32 13.41 15.52
CA PRO A 151 8.07 14.46 14.54
C PRO A 151 7.53 13.86 13.23
N GLU A 152 6.71 14.64 12.51
CA GLU A 152 6.36 14.32 11.13
C GLU A 152 7.62 14.19 10.25
N PRO A 153 7.56 13.47 9.10
CA PRO A 153 8.71 13.27 8.22
C PRO A 153 9.50 14.54 7.87
N LEU A 154 8.83 15.68 7.70
CA LEU A 154 9.49 16.97 7.44
C LEU A 154 10.34 17.42 8.65
N GLY A 155 9.87 17.16 9.87
CA GLY A 155 10.61 17.42 11.10
C GLY A 155 11.80 16.48 11.30
N LEU A 156 11.67 15.21 10.86
CA LEU A 156 12.80 14.27 10.84
C LEU A 156 13.85 14.69 9.80
N ALA A 157 13.41 15.12 8.62
CA ALA A 157 14.30 15.60 7.56
C ALA A 157 15.12 16.83 7.97
N ALA A 158 14.57 17.69 8.83
CA ALA A 158 15.27 18.86 9.36
C ALA A 158 16.51 18.52 10.20
N LEU A 159 16.69 17.26 10.60
CA LEU A 159 17.91 16.77 11.26
C LEU A 159 19.08 16.61 10.29
N HIS A 160 18.81 16.48 8.99
CA HIS A 160 19.80 16.13 7.96
C HIS A 160 20.62 14.88 8.33
N ASP A 161 19.94 13.88 8.90
CA ASP A 161 20.55 12.67 9.44
C ASP A 161 19.82 11.42 8.91
N ALA A 162 20.33 10.87 7.82
CA ALA A 162 19.78 9.67 7.19
C ALA A 162 19.88 8.43 8.11
N GLU A 163 20.89 8.34 8.97
CA GLU A 163 20.98 7.25 9.94
C GLU A 163 19.85 7.33 10.97
N ARG A 164 19.49 8.55 11.40
CA ARG A 164 18.35 8.75 12.30
C ARG A 164 17.02 8.40 11.63
N ILE A 165 16.86 8.71 10.35
CA ILE A 165 15.66 8.32 9.58
C ILE A 165 15.58 6.79 9.47
N ARG A 166 16.71 6.12 9.22
CA ARG A 166 16.77 4.65 9.20
C ARG A 166 16.44 4.03 10.56
N GLU A 167 16.99 4.58 11.64
CA GLU A 167 16.68 4.14 13.01
C GLU A 167 15.19 4.33 13.34
N PHE A 168 14.60 5.47 12.96
CA PHE A 168 13.17 5.70 13.10
C PHE A 168 12.36 4.63 12.34
N ALA A 169 12.67 4.38 11.07
CA ALA A 169 11.99 3.39 10.26
C ALA A 169 12.14 1.96 10.83
N ASP A 170 13.28 1.63 11.43
CA ASP A 170 13.50 0.36 12.12
C ASP A 170 12.63 0.22 13.39
N ILE A 171 12.47 1.30 14.17
CA ILE A 171 11.55 1.31 15.32
C ILE A 171 10.10 1.10 14.85
N VAL A 172 9.68 1.80 13.79
CA VAL A 172 8.36 1.63 13.16
C VAL A 172 8.15 0.16 12.74
N ARG A 173 9.16 -0.45 12.08
CA ARG A 173 9.13 -1.86 11.67
C ARG A 173 8.90 -2.78 12.86
N GLN A 174 9.68 -2.63 13.93
CA GLN A 174 9.57 -3.47 15.13
C GLN A 174 8.19 -3.36 15.78
N GLU A 175 7.66 -2.14 15.91
CA GLU A 175 6.33 -1.90 16.49
C GLU A 175 5.19 -2.45 15.63
N TYR A 176 5.27 -2.28 14.30
CA TYR A 176 4.30 -2.84 13.36
C TYR A 176 4.29 -4.38 13.38
N VAL A 177 5.47 -5.02 13.36
CA VAL A 177 5.59 -6.48 13.44
C VAL A 177 5.00 -7.00 14.75
N ALA A 178 5.19 -6.29 15.87
CA ALA A 178 4.67 -6.70 17.18
C ALA A 178 3.13 -6.78 17.24
N VAL A 179 2.42 -6.04 16.38
CA VAL A 179 0.96 -5.99 16.33
C VAL A 179 0.35 -6.59 15.06
N GLY A 180 1.18 -7.20 14.20
CA GLY A 180 0.73 -7.88 12.98
C GLY A 180 0.55 -6.98 11.74
N ILE A 181 1.03 -5.73 11.77
CA ILE A 181 1.11 -4.90 10.55
C ILE A 181 2.34 -5.36 9.76
N ARG A 182 2.13 -5.73 8.49
CA ARG A 182 3.15 -6.30 7.58
C ARG A 182 3.37 -5.47 6.32
N SER A 183 2.57 -4.43 6.10
CA SER A 183 2.71 -3.47 5.02
C SER A 183 2.51 -2.05 5.54
N ALA A 184 3.21 -1.09 4.96
CA ALA A 184 3.14 0.32 5.32
C ALA A 184 2.82 1.15 4.09
N LEU A 185 1.74 1.95 4.13
CA LEU A 185 1.33 2.86 3.06
C LEU A 185 2.18 4.13 3.08
N HIS A 186 3.48 3.97 3.26
CA HIS A 186 4.49 5.02 3.41
C HIS A 186 5.90 4.43 3.19
N PRO A 187 6.93 5.26 2.91
CA PRO A 187 7.00 6.73 3.08
C PRO A 187 6.27 7.55 2.01
N GLN A 188 5.87 8.79 2.35
CA GLN A 188 5.49 9.80 1.36
C GLN A 188 6.75 10.54 0.90
N ILE A 189 7.20 10.29 -0.33
CA ILE A 189 8.47 10.76 -0.89
C ILE A 189 8.27 11.81 -1.99
N ASP A 190 7.07 12.39 -2.05
CA ASP A 190 6.79 13.59 -2.84
C ASP A 190 7.70 14.75 -2.40
N LEU A 191 8.05 15.65 -3.32
CA LEU A 191 8.76 16.89 -2.96
C LEU A 191 7.78 17.98 -2.52
N GLY A 192 7.98 18.59 -1.35
CA GLY A 192 7.18 19.72 -0.86
C GLY A 192 7.45 21.05 -1.59
N THR A 193 7.31 21.10 -2.91
CA THR A 193 7.66 22.28 -3.74
C THR A 193 6.58 23.35 -3.80
N GLU A 194 5.31 23.00 -3.55
CA GLU A 194 4.22 23.95 -3.43
C GLU A 194 3.87 24.13 -1.93
N PRO A 195 4.31 25.23 -1.29
CA PRO A 195 4.16 25.42 0.15
C PRO A 195 2.71 25.67 0.61
N ARG A 196 1.75 25.82 -0.31
CA ARG A 196 0.32 25.81 0.04
C ARG A 196 -0.24 24.40 0.15
N TRP A 197 0.45 23.40 -0.41
CA TRP A 197 -0.01 22.02 -0.39
C TRP A 197 -0.09 21.48 1.04
N GLY A 198 -1.30 21.11 1.43
CA GLY A 198 -1.65 20.72 2.79
C GLY A 198 -1.05 19.39 3.26
N ARG A 199 -0.26 18.69 2.43
CA ARG A 199 0.42 17.43 2.79
C ARG A 199 1.94 17.53 2.78
N GLN A 200 2.51 18.71 2.55
CA GLN A 200 3.97 18.87 2.46
C GLN A 200 4.70 18.44 3.75
N TYR A 201 4.07 18.52 4.92
CA TYR A 201 4.71 18.12 6.19
C TYR A 201 4.88 16.60 6.34
N HIS A 202 4.16 15.81 5.53
CA HIS A 202 4.36 14.37 5.42
C HIS A 202 5.52 13.99 4.49
N THR A 203 6.08 14.95 3.75
CA THR A 203 7.25 14.74 2.89
C THR A 203 8.55 14.90 3.69
N PHE A 204 9.68 14.55 3.08
CA PHE A 204 11.02 14.83 3.63
C PHE A 204 11.60 16.18 3.17
N GLY A 205 10.77 17.09 2.64
CA GLY A 205 11.18 18.42 2.20
C GLY A 205 11.07 18.62 0.68
N ASN A 206 11.75 19.64 0.18
CA ASN A 206 11.62 20.10 -1.21
C ASN A 206 12.91 19.94 -2.04
N ASP A 207 13.98 19.42 -1.44
CA ASP A 207 15.25 19.14 -2.12
C ASP A 207 15.28 17.68 -2.56
N ALA A 208 15.44 17.45 -3.86
CA ALA A 208 15.27 16.13 -4.45
C ALA A 208 16.28 15.10 -3.92
N GLU A 209 17.56 15.48 -3.77
CA GLU A 209 18.59 14.58 -3.27
C GLU A 209 18.37 14.26 -1.80
N ALA A 210 18.06 15.26 -0.97
CA ALA A 210 17.76 15.03 0.45
C ALA A 210 16.54 14.10 0.65
N VAL A 211 15.49 14.28 -0.17
CA VAL A 211 14.31 13.40 -0.13
C VAL A 211 14.65 12.00 -0.64
N ALA A 212 15.49 11.87 -1.67
CA ALA A 212 15.95 10.58 -2.16
C ALA A 212 16.78 9.81 -1.11
N ASP A 213 17.71 10.48 -0.44
CA ASP A 213 18.51 9.89 0.64
C ASP A 213 17.64 9.48 1.84
N ALA A 214 16.65 10.30 2.20
CA ALA A 214 15.67 9.98 3.23
C ALA A 214 14.79 8.78 2.81
N ALA A 215 14.32 8.73 1.57
CA ALA A 215 13.52 7.63 1.02
C ALA A 215 14.29 6.31 1.08
N GLN A 216 15.55 6.30 0.65
CA GLN A 216 16.44 5.14 0.75
C GLN A 216 16.57 4.67 2.21
N ALA A 217 16.98 5.57 3.11
CA ALA A 217 17.17 5.24 4.52
C ALA A 217 15.90 4.69 5.17
N TYR A 218 14.75 5.28 4.84
CA TYR A 218 13.46 4.85 5.34
C TYR A 218 13.07 3.44 4.83
N VAL A 219 13.18 3.20 3.52
CA VAL A 219 12.86 1.90 2.91
C VAL A 219 13.76 0.81 3.48
N GLU A 220 15.07 1.07 3.59
CA GLU A 220 16.03 0.13 4.18
C GLU A 220 15.70 -0.19 5.64
N GLY A 221 15.37 0.80 6.45
CA GLY A 221 15.04 0.60 7.87
C GLY A 221 13.70 -0.13 8.07
N LEU A 222 12.69 0.20 7.26
CA LEU A 222 11.36 -0.39 7.38
C LEU A 222 11.31 -1.84 6.89
N GLN A 223 12.02 -2.13 5.79
CA GLN A 223 12.09 -3.48 5.22
C GLN A 223 13.16 -4.34 5.91
N GLY A 224 14.20 -3.74 6.50
CA GLY A 224 15.21 -4.39 7.35
C GLY A 224 16.21 -5.29 6.62
N ALA A 225 16.02 -5.58 5.34
CA ALA A 225 16.89 -6.39 4.51
C ALA A 225 16.59 -6.15 3.01
N PRO A 226 17.51 -6.51 2.09
CA PRO A 226 17.26 -6.46 0.65
C PRO A 226 16.13 -7.42 0.21
N GLU A 227 15.86 -8.46 1.00
CA GLU A 227 14.73 -9.38 0.82
C GLU A 227 13.81 -9.31 2.03
N LEU A 228 12.49 -9.35 1.81
CA LEU A 228 11.53 -9.36 2.91
C LEU A 228 11.58 -10.68 3.69
N GLY A 229 11.61 -10.57 5.01
CA GLY A 229 11.62 -11.70 5.93
C GLY A 229 10.57 -11.62 7.03
N ALA A 230 10.68 -12.51 8.01
CA ALA A 230 9.76 -12.60 9.14
C ALA A 230 9.72 -11.34 10.00
N GLU A 231 10.76 -10.50 9.96
CA GLU A 231 10.84 -9.25 10.73
C GLU A 231 10.64 -8.00 9.86
N SER A 232 10.34 -8.15 8.56
CA SER A 232 10.17 -7.04 7.63
C SER A 232 8.74 -6.50 7.59
N VAL A 233 8.62 -5.21 7.29
CA VAL A 233 7.37 -4.57 6.84
C VAL A 233 7.58 -4.10 5.40
N ALA A 234 6.70 -4.50 4.48
CA ALA A 234 6.75 -4.07 3.10
C ALA A 234 6.43 -2.56 3.00
N ALA A 235 7.34 -1.76 2.46
CA ALA A 235 7.13 -0.33 2.25
C ALA A 235 6.35 -0.08 0.96
N MET A 236 5.47 0.92 0.99
CA MET A 236 4.76 1.43 -0.18
C MET A 236 5.06 2.92 -0.34
N ALA A 237 6.01 3.25 -1.20
CA ALA A 237 6.37 4.65 -1.42
C ALA A 237 5.29 5.37 -2.24
N LYS A 238 5.02 6.63 -1.91
CA LYS A 238 3.91 7.40 -2.51
C LYS A 238 4.19 8.91 -2.62
N HIS A 239 3.53 9.65 -3.51
CA HIS A 239 2.59 9.17 -4.52
C HIS A 239 3.20 9.34 -5.91
N PHE A 240 3.46 8.23 -6.60
CA PHE A 240 4.13 8.22 -7.90
C PHE A 240 3.31 9.01 -8.94
N PRO A 241 3.94 9.84 -9.82
CA PRO A 241 5.37 10.11 -9.96
C PRO A 241 5.87 11.36 -9.22
N GLY A 242 5.21 11.76 -8.13
CA GLY A 242 5.58 12.90 -7.28
C GLY A 242 4.52 13.99 -7.23
N GLY A 243 3.65 13.94 -6.22
CA GLY A 243 2.47 14.79 -6.05
C GLY A 243 2.70 16.23 -5.60
N GLY A 244 3.95 16.57 -5.26
CA GLY A 244 4.38 17.87 -4.76
C GLY A 244 3.87 19.15 -5.44
N PRO A 245 3.81 19.21 -6.77
CA PRO A 245 3.55 20.46 -7.49
C PRO A 245 2.08 20.57 -7.90
N GLN A 246 1.16 20.39 -6.93
CA GLN A 246 -0.28 20.60 -7.17
C GLN A 246 -0.54 22.05 -7.56
N LEU A 247 -1.39 22.26 -8.57
CA LEU A 247 -1.80 23.60 -8.94
C LEU A 247 -2.52 24.26 -7.76
N ASP A 248 -2.10 25.48 -7.46
CA ASP A 248 -2.59 26.27 -6.33
C ASP A 248 -2.40 25.67 -4.92
N GLY A 249 -1.73 24.52 -4.81
CA GLY A 249 -1.56 23.77 -3.57
C GLY A 249 -2.81 23.02 -3.13
N GLU A 250 -3.80 22.88 -4.00
CA GLU A 250 -5.04 22.18 -3.68
C GLU A 250 -4.87 20.66 -3.84
N ASP A 251 -5.44 19.87 -2.93
CA ASP A 251 -5.19 18.43 -2.91
C ASP A 251 -6.14 17.67 -3.86
N PRO A 252 -5.63 16.74 -4.70
CA PRO A 252 -6.41 16.00 -5.68
C PRO A 252 -7.29 14.91 -5.05
N HIS A 253 -7.36 14.77 -3.73
CA HIS A 253 -8.51 14.10 -3.10
C HIS A 253 -9.83 14.80 -3.44
N PHE A 254 -9.81 16.07 -3.84
CA PHE A 254 -10.98 16.86 -4.17
C PHE A 254 -11.00 17.27 -5.64
N PRO A 255 -12.20 17.37 -6.28
CA PRO A 255 -12.33 17.78 -7.68
C PRO A 255 -11.69 19.12 -8.04
N TYR A 256 -11.61 20.07 -7.09
CA TYR A 256 -11.03 21.39 -7.32
C TYR A 256 -9.50 21.40 -7.30
N GLY A 257 -8.86 20.36 -6.73
CA GLY A 257 -7.40 20.24 -6.62
C GLY A 257 -6.81 19.20 -7.54
N ARG A 258 -7.56 18.78 -8.58
CA ARG A 258 -7.16 17.66 -9.44
C ARG A 258 -5.95 17.94 -10.33
N GLU A 259 -5.64 19.20 -10.60
CA GLU A 259 -4.64 19.60 -11.58
C GLU A 259 -3.24 19.57 -10.99
N GLN A 260 -2.35 18.80 -11.60
CA GLN A 260 -0.95 18.71 -11.22
C GLN A 260 -0.06 19.26 -12.34
N VAL A 261 0.73 20.27 -12.00
CA VAL A 261 1.58 21.01 -12.94
C VAL A 261 3.05 20.74 -12.62
N TYR A 262 3.94 20.85 -13.60
CA TYR A 262 5.40 20.76 -13.36
C TYR A 262 6.09 22.03 -13.85
N PRO A 263 6.04 23.14 -13.07
CA PRO A 263 6.59 24.42 -13.49
C PRO A 263 8.07 24.32 -13.85
N GLY A 264 8.44 24.92 -14.99
CA GLY A 264 9.82 24.90 -15.47
C GLY A 264 10.29 23.55 -16.01
N GLY A 265 9.38 22.59 -16.25
CA GLY A 265 9.74 21.27 -16.77
C GLY A 265 10.44 20.37 -15.75
N ARG A 266 10.19 20.60 -14.45
CA ARG A 266 10.88 19.91 -13.33
C ARG A 266 10.32 18.50 -13.05
N PHE A 267 9.75 17.81 -14.04
CA PHE A 267 9.18 16.48 -13.85
C PHE A 267 10.22 15.47 -13.33
N ASP A 268 11.39 15.42 -13.95
CA ASP A 268 12.47 14.50 -13.56
C ASP A 268 12.95 14.73 -12.11
N GLU A 269 12.88 15.96 -11.62
CA GLU A 269 13.24 16.27 -10.24
C GLU A 269 12.27 15.59 -9.26
N HIS A 270 10.97 15.65 -9.52
CA HIS A 270 9.94 14.98 -8.72
C HIS A 270 9.98 13.46 -8.84
N LEU A 271 10.47 12.94 -9.97
CA LEU A 271 10.63 11.51 -10.21
C LEU A 271 11.82 10.93 -9.44
N SER A 272 12.91 11.69 -9.27
CA SER A 272 14.18 11.17 -8.76
C SER A 272 14.13 10.45 -7.38
N PRO A 273 13.31 10.86 -6.38
CA PRO A 273 13.20 10.07 -5.15
C PRO A 273 12.62 8.67 -5.37
N PHE A 274 11.72 8.51 -6.35
CA PHE A 274 11.15 7.21 -6.72
C PHE A 274 12.19 6.31 -7.38
N GLU A 275 13.06 6.86 -8.23
CA GLU A 275 14.18 6.10 -8.81
C GLU A 275 15.08 5.55 -7.70
N ARG A 276 15.37 6.36 -6.67
CA ARG A 276 16.14 5.92 -5.50
C ARG A 276 15.40 4.88 -4.65
N ALA A 277 14.09 5.04 -4.45
CA ALA A 277 13.28 4.06 -3.71
C ALA A 277 13.22 2.71 -4.45
N ILE A 278 13.08 2.72 -5.77
CA ILE A 278 13.12 1.52 -6.64
C ILE A 278 14.50 0.85 -6.53
N ALA A 279 15.58 1.61 -6.65
CA ALA A 279 16.94 1.08 -6.50
C ALA A 279 17.22 0.50 -5.09
N SER A 280 16.46 0.94 -4.08
CA SER A 280 16.51 0.45 -2.71
C SER A 280 15.60 -0.76 -2.45
N GLY A 281 14.88 -1.24 -3.48
CA GLY A 281 14.01 -2.41 -3.39
C GLY A 281 12.66 -2.17 -2.71
N VAL A 282 12.06 -0.98 -2.89
CA VAL A 282 10.73 -0.69 -2.33
C VAL A 282 9.68 -1.70 -2.80
N SER A 283 8.92 -2.28 -1.86
CA SER A 283 8.01 -3.41 -2.15
C SER A 283 6.80 -3.02 -3.00
N ALA A 284 6.26 -1.83 -2.76
CA ALA A 284 5.08 -1.32 -3.44
C ALA A 284 5.22 0.17 -3.79
N LEU A 285 4.48 0.62 -4.79
CA LEU A 285 4.32 2.03 -5.15
C LEU A 285 2.84 2.36 -5.30
N MET A 286 2.46 3.53 -4.78
CA MET A 286 1.10 4.05 -4.93
C MET A 286 1.11 5.24 -5.89
N PRO A 287 0.40 5.19 -7.03
CA PRO A 287 0.28 6.33 -7.93
C PRO A 287 -0.69 7.36 -7.39
N TYR A 288 -0.47 8.63 -7.72
CA TYR A 288 -1.30 9.72 -7.20
C TYR A 288 -2.60 9.91 -7.98
N TYR A 289 -3.53 10.66 -7.39
CA TYR A 289 -4.77 11.09 -8.05
C TYR A 289 -4.55 12.18 -9.11
N GLY A 290 -3.46 12.95 -8.98
CA GLY A 290 -3.24 14.16 -9.77
C GLY A 290 -3.34 13.93 -11.27
N LEU A 291 -4.01 14.85 -11.96
CA LEU A 291 -4.20 14.90 -13.40
C LEU A 291 -3.09 15.79 -14.00
N PRO A 292 -2.21 15.26 -14.85
CA PRO A 292 -1.12 16.03 -15.44
C PRO A 292 -1.65 17.10 -16.39
N VAL A 293 -1.18 18.34 -16.23
CA VAL A 293 -1.49 19.46 -17.14
C VAL A 293 -0.27 19.76 -18.01
N ASP A 294 -0.45 19.66 -19.33
CA ASP A 294 0.57 19.93 -20.35
C ASP A 294 1.92 19.20 -20.13
N LEU A 295 1.88 18.06 -19.43
CA LEU A 295 3.06 17.25 -19.17
C LEU A 295 3.51 16.53 -20.45
N VAL A 296 4.80 16.61 -20.74
CA VAL A 296 5.46 15.88 -21.83
C VAL A 296 6.54 15.00 -21.21
N VAL A 297 6.49 13.71 -21.49
CA VAL A 297 7.51 12.73 -21.07
C VAL A 297 8.05 12.06 -22.31
N ASP A 298 9.38 12.02 -22.43
CA ASP A 298 10.09 11.42 -23.58
C ASP A 298 9.65 11.97 -24.95
N GLY A 299 9.27 13.25 -24.97
CA GLY A 299 8.86 13.97 -26.18
C GLY A 299 7.39 13.80 -26.56
N GLU A 300 6.63 12.97 -25.84
CA GLU A 300 5.21 12.73 -26.08
C GLU A 300 4.34 13.37 -24.99
N PRO A 301 3.23 14.04 -25.36
CA PRO A 301 2.25 14.51 -24.39
C PRO A 301 1.68 13.34 -23.58
N VAL A 302 1.59 13.52 -22.27
CA VAL A 302 0.96 12.56 -21.36
C VAL A 302 -0.55 12.75 -21.41
N GLU A 303 -1.31 11.65 -21.46
CA GLU A 303 -2.78 11.66 -21.39
C GLU A 303 -3.24 12.48 -20.17
N PRO A 304 -4.13 13.48 -20.32
CA PRO A 304 -4.58 14.35 -19.23
C PRO A 304 -5.60 13.62 -18.35
N ILE A 305 -5.15 12.57 -17.68
CA ILE A 305 -5.93 11.73 -16.76
C ILE A 305 -5.10 11.41 -15.51
N GLY A 306 -5.78 11.22 -14.38
CA GLY A 306 -5.15 10.90 -13.10
C GLY A 306 -4.10 9.79 -13.22
N PHE A 307 -2.97 9.92 -12.52
CA PHE A 307 -1.83 9.01 -12.68
C PHE A 307 -2.16 7.53 -12.42
N GLY A 308 -3.13 7.23 -11.54
CA GLY A 308 -3.63 5.86 -11.35
C GLY A 308 -4.34 5.22 -12.55
N PHE A 309 -4.70 6.00 -13.57
CA PHE A 309 -5.31 5.53 -14.83
C PHE A 309 -4.36 5.65 -16.04
N ASN A 310 -3.13 6.10 -15.83
CA ASN A 310 -2.28 6.59 -16.91
C ASN A 310 -1.25 5.54 -17.37
N HIS A 311 -1.51 4.91 -18.52
CA HIS A 311 -0.66 3.85 -19.08
C HIS A 311 0.76 4.32 -19.44
N GLN A 312 0.92 5.57 -19.91
CA GLN A 312 2.24 6.12 -20.23
C GLN A 312 3.12 6.22 -18.98
N ILE A 313 2.50 6.46 -17.82
CA ILE A 313 3.21 6.67 -16.55
C ILE A 313 3.40 5.35 -15.80
N LEU A 314 2.37 4.50 -15.67
CA LEU A 314 2.47 3.26 -14.89
C LEU A 314 3.17 2.14 -15.68
N THR A 315 2.80 1.88 -16.93
CA THR A 315 3.52 0.88 -17.74
C THR A 315 4.75 1.49 -18.39
N GLY A 316 4.60 2.54 -19.21
CA GLY A 316 5.71 3.06 -20.01
C GLY A 316 6.88 3.58 -19.16
N LEU A 317 6.61 4.48 -18.21
CA LEU A 317 7.64 5.02 -17.35
C LEU A 317 8.03 4.05 -16.23
N LEU A 318 7.08 3.60 -15.39
CA LEU A 318 7.41 2.85 -14.18
C LEU A 318 7.84 1.39 -14.45
N ARG A 319 7.04 0.61 -15.20
CA ARG A 319 7.40 -0.79 -15.51
C ARG A 319 8.56 -0.87 -16.51
N GLU A 320 8.43 -0.23 -17.67
CA GLU A 320 9.35 -0.46 -18.81
C GLU A 320 10.64 0.35 -18.68
N ARG A 321 10.57 1.66 -18.42
CA ARG A 321 11.76 2.52 -18.36
C ARG A 321 12.50 2.41 -17.02
N LEU A 322 11.80 2.43 -15.90
CA LEU A 322 12.41 2.34 -14.57
C LEU A 322 12.64 0.89 -14.09
N GLY A 323 12.05 -0.10 -14.78
CA GLY A 323 12.26 -1.51 -14.47
C GLY A 323 11.63 -1.95 -13.15
N TYR A 324 10.55 -1.30 -12.71
CA TYR A 324 9.91 -1.63 -11.45
C TYR A 324 9.05 -2.90 -11.56
N ASP A 325 9.37 -3.90 -10.74
CA ASP A 325 8.69 -5.21 -10.73
C ASP A 325 7.89 -5.48 -9.44
N GLY A 326 7.79 -4.48 -8.54
CA GLY A 326 6.99 -4.60 -7.32
C GLY A 326 5.50 -4.34 -7.55
N VAL A 327 4.74 -4.17 -6.46
CA VAL A 327 3.29 -3.98 -6.52
C VAL A 327 2.93 -2.51 -6.79
N ILE A 328 2.07 -2.27 -7.78
CA ILE A 328 1.42 -0.98 -8.01
C ILE A 328 0.00 -1.05 -7.43
N CYS A 329 -0.20 -0.41 -6.28
CA CYS A 329 -1.52 -0.32 -5.63
C CYS A 329 -2.08 1.08 -5.83
N THR A 330 -3.27 1.23 -6.41
CA THR A 330 -3.88 2.56 -6.54
C THR A 330 -4.07 3.23 -5.18
N ASP A 331 -4.15 4.55 -5.18
CA ASP A 331 -4.70 5.29 -4.04
C ASP A 331 -6.21 5.00 -3.89
N TRP A 332 -6.84 5.54 -2.85
CA TRP A 332 -8.20 5.22 -2.41
C TRP A 332 -9.32 5.70 -3.35
N CYS A 333 -10.26 4.80 -3.67
CA CYS A 333 -11.55 5.15 -4.28
C CYS A 333 -11.44 5.81 -5.68
N LEU A 334 -10.67 5.20 -6.58
CA LEU A 334 -10.58 5.60 -8.00
C LEU A 334 -11.81 5.15 -8.79
N ILE A 335 -12.40 4.02 -8.42
CA ILE A 335 -13.51 3.39 -9.14
C ILE A 335 -14.83 3.92 -8.60
N THR A 336 -15.03 3.81 -7.28
CA THR A 336 -16.30 4.13 -6.61
C THR A 336 -16.21 5.39 -5.75
N GLY A 337 -17.34 6.06 -5.56
CA GLY A 337 -17.47 7.15 -4.59
C GLY A 337 -17.78 6.60 -3.20
N ASP A 338 -17.46 7.35 -2.15
CA ASP A 338 -17.66 6.90 -0.78
C ASP A 338 -18.28 7.96 0.12
N LEU A 339 -18.95 7.52 1.18
CA LEU A 339 -19.58 8.35 2.19
C LEU A 339 -18.61 8.57 3.36
N VAL A 340 -17.90 9.70 3.33
CA VAL A 340 -16.95 10.06 4.38
C VAL A 340 -17.59 11.05 5.35
N TRP A 341 -17.73 10.66 6.61
CA TRP A 341 -18.36 11.47 7.68
C TRP A 341 -19.73 12.03 7.29
N GLY A 342 -20.55 11.21 6.62
CA GLY A 342 -21.89 11.60 6.17
C GLY A 342 -21.91 12.53 4.96
N LYS A 343 -20.77 12.81 4.34
CA LYS A 343 -20.67 13.55 3.09
C LYS A 343 -20.29 12.61 1.95
N TRP A 344 -21.05 12.68 0.87
CA TRP A 344 -20.71 11.94 -0.34
C TRP A 344 -19.49 12.58 -1.01
N LEU A 345 -18.44 11.80 -1.18
CA LEU A 345 -17.28 12.15 -2.00
C LEU A 345 -17.32 11.31 -3.28
N PRO A 346 -17.21 11.94 -4.46
CA PRO A 346 -17.13 11.18 -5.71
C PRO A 346 -15.87 10.32 -5.75
N ALA A 347 -15.85 9.36 -6.68
CA ALA A 347 -14.63 8.66 -7.05
C ALA A 347 -13.55 9.68 -7.46
N ARG A 348 -12.28 9.43 -7.14
CA ARG A 348 -11.14 10.28 -7.53
C ARG A 348 -10.72 9.95 -8.97
N ALA A 349 -11.71 9.88 -9.85
CA ALA A 349 -11.61 9.48 -11.23
C ALA A 349 -11.28 10.67 -12.15
N HIS A 350 -10.30 11.50 -11.79
CA HIS A 350 -10.01 12.75 -12.52
C HIS A 350 -9.62 12.46 -13.97
N GLY A 351 -10.38 13.01 -14.93
CA GLY A 351 -10.26 12.74 -16.36
C GLY A 351 -10.95 11.45 -16.83
N ALA A 352 -11.49 10.64 -15.90
CA ALA A 352 -12.22 9.40 -16.12
C ALA A 352 -13.67 9.48 -15.58
N GLU A 353 -14.19 10.68 -15.32
CA GLU A 353 -15.49 10.88 -14.68
C GLU A 353 -16.65 10.35 -15.54
N ASP A 354 -16.52 10.43 -16.87
CA ASP A 354 -17.53 9.96 -17.83
C ASP A 354 -17.55 8.43 -18.01
N LEU A 355 -16.54 7.72 -17.49
CA LEU A 355 -16.48 6.26 -17.54
C LEU A 355 -17.39 5.63 -16.47
N THR A 356 -17.97 4.48 -16.79
CA THR A 356 -18.62 3.61 -15.80
C THR A 356 -17.59 3.01 -14.84
N GLU A 357 -18.03 2.54 -13.67
CA GLU A 357 -17.16 1.82 -12.71
C GLU A 357 -16.41 0.65 -13.38
N TYR A 358 -17.10 -0.11 -14.24
CA TYR A 358 -16.48 -1.20 -14.98
C TYR A 358 -15.39 -0.71 -15.95
N GLU A 359 -15.64 0.36 -16.70
CA GLU A 359 -14.65 0.94 -17.61
C GLU A 359 -13.45 1.54 -16.84
N ARG A 360 -13.67 2.09 -15.65
CA ARG A 360 -12.58 2.55 -14.76
C ARG A 360 -11.71 1.40 -14.31
N VAL A 361 -12.30 0.27 -13.90
CA VAL A 361 -11.55 -0.96 -13.54
C VAL A 361 -10.68 -1.40 -14.72
N VAL A 362 -11.28 -1.51 -15.91
CA VAL A 362 -10.54 -1.88 -17.12
C VAL A 362 -9.40 -0.89 -17.41
N LYS A 363 -9.62 0.41 -17.22
CA LYS A 363 -8.59 1.43 -17.47
C LYS A 363 -7.44 1.37 -16.46
N VAL A 364 -7.70 1.13 -15.18
CA VAL A 364 -6.67 0.94 -14.15
C VAL A 364 -5.81 -0.29 -14.45
N LEU A 365 -6.44 -1.43 -14.80
CA LEU A 365 -5.70 -2.64 -15.16
C LEU A 365 -4.86 -2.45 -16.42
N ASN A 366 -5.44 -1.83 -17.46
CA ASN A 366 -4.71 -1.54 -18.68
C ASN A 366 -3.63 -0.48 -18.48
N ALA A 367 -3.74 0.38 -17.45
CA ALA A 367 -2.68 1.31 -17.11
C ALA A 367 -1.47 0.61 -16.50
N GLY A 368 -1.67 -0.52 -15.81
CA GLY A 368 -0.59 -1.33 -15.24
C GLY A 368 -0.61 -1.46 -13.71
N ALA A 369 -1.71 -1.06 -13.05
CA ALA A 369 -1.86 -1.26 -11.61
C ALA A 369 -2.28 -2.71 -11.28
N ASP A 370 -1.77 -3.24 -10.17
CA ASP A 370 -2.00 -4.62 -9.71
C ASP A 370 -3.10 -4.71 -8.64
N GLN A 371 -3.25 -3.64 -7.84
CA GLN A 371 -4.19 -3.58 -6.72
C GLN A 371 -5.05 -2.33 -6.73
N PHE A 372 -6.28 -2.46 -6.26
CA PHE A 372 -7.27 -1.41 -6.07
C PHE A 372 -7.36 -1.02 -4.59
N GLY A 373 -6.93 0.20 -4.28
CA GLY A 373 -7.07 0.79 -2.95
C GLY A 373 -8.51 1.22 -2.67
N GLY A 374 -9.14 0.63 -1.66
CA GLY A 374 -10.43 1.08 -1.12
C GLY A 374 -11.66 0.85 -1.98
N GLU A 375 -11.74 -0.30 -2.66
CA GLU A 375 -12.84 -0.67 -3.56
C GLU A 375 -13.66 -1.89 -3.13
#